data_AF-A0A1H7J4Q8-F1
#
_entry.id   AF-A0A1H7J4Q8-F1
#
_cell.length_a   1.000
_cell.length_b   1.000
_cell.length_c   1.000
_cell.angle_alpha   90.00
_cell.angle_beta   90.00
_cell.angle_gamma   90.00
#
_symmetry.space_group_name_H-M   'P 1'
#
loop_
_entity.id
_entity.type
_entity.pdbx_description
1 polymer ?
#
loop_
_entity_poly.entity_id
_entity_poly.type
_entity_poly.pdbx_seq_one_letter_code
_entity_poly.pdbx_strand_id
1 'polypeptide(L)'
;MNEHVEVWRQPGGRWRWRYVGVADGGGTVELPSNSSEATCEAAVDAARTAYPGFAVVVDRSSADAATGGADRRARWLGAALVVFLVAARRHGVWTAAVVVVAAVAVTARGLRGARTGGSAA
;
A
#
# COMPACT_ATOMS: atom_id res chain seq x y z
N MET A 1 -18.72 6.71 -29.99
CA MET A 1 -17.76 5.60 -29.96
C MET A 1 -16.83 5.85 -28.79
N ASN A 2 -16.83 4.97 -27.79
CA ASN A 2 -15.94 5.07 -26.62
C ASN A 2 -14.64 4.31 -26.92
N GLU A 3 -13.96 4.72 -28.00
CA GLU A 3 -12.67 4.17 -28.37
C GLU A 3 -11.59 5.17 -27.95
N HIS A 4 -10.60 4.68 -27.21
CA HIS A 4 -9.54 5.53 -26.67
C HIS A 4 -8.27 4.72 -26.46
N VAL A 5 -7.16 5.41 -26.25
CA VAL A 5 -5.90 4.81 -25.85
C VAL A 5 -5.65 5.14 -24.40
N GLU A 6 -5.46 4.12 -23.56
CA GLU A 6 -5.07 4.28 -22.17
C GLU A 6 -3.57 4.18 -22.02
N VAL A 7 -2.98 5.08 -21.24
CA VAL A 7 -1.58 5.06 -20.83
C VAL A 7 -1.52 4.86 -19.32
N TRP A 8 -0.83 3.82 -18.85
CA TRP A 8 -0.73 3.50 -17.44
C TRP A 8 0.70 3.12 -17.04
N ARG A 9 0.98 3.25 -15.74
CA ARG A 9 2.25 2.82 -15.13
C ARG A 9 2.16 1.35 -14.71
N GLN A 10 3.06 0.52 -15.20
CA GLN A 10 3.15 -0.90 -14.83
C GLN A 10 3.81 -1.09 -13.45
N PRO A 11 3.64 -2.26 -12.80
CA PRO A 11 4.28 -2.61 -11.52
C PRO A 11 5.83 -2.60 -11.46
N GLY A 12 6.53 -2.20 -12.51
CA GLY A 12 7.99 -1.99 -12.53
C GLY A 12 8.40 -0.54 -12.73
N GLY A 13 7.44 0.40 -12.63
CA GLY A 13 7.66 1.82 -12.85
C GLY A 13 7.75 2.25 -14.31
N ARG A 14 7.73 1.30 -15.25
CA ARG A 14 7.65 1.52 -16.71
C ARG A 14 6.23 1.92 -17.12
N TRP A 15 6.11 2.62 -18.24
CA TRP A 15 4.84 3.07 -18.79
C TRP A 15 4.44 2.23 -19.99
N ARG A 16 3.16 1.88 -20.12
CA ARG A 16 2.65 1.13 -21.27
C ARG A 16 1.34 1.76 -21.72
N TRP A 17 0.99 1.55 -22.98
CA TRP A 17 -0.28 2.01 -23.52
C TRP A 17 -1.07 0.87 -24.16
N ARG A 18 -2.39 1.04 -24.29
CA ARG A 18 -3.29 0.06 -24.90
C ARG A 18 -4.43 0.78 -25.58
N TYR A 19 -4.83 0.28 -26.72
CA TYR A 19 -6.11 0.66 -27.32
C TYR A 19 -7.23 -0.05 -26.57
N VAL A 20 -8.31 0.69 -26.30
CA VAL A 20 -9.57 0.19 -25.74
C VAL A 20 -10.68 0.55 -26.71
N GLY A 21 -11.46 -0.44 -27.13
CA GLY A 21 -12.59 -0.24 -28.03
C GLY A 21 -13.69 -1.27 -27.82
N VAL A 22 -14.69 -1.25 -28.71
CA VAL A 22 -15.84 -2.16 -28.66
C VAL A 22 -15.81 -3.07 -29.88
N ALA A 23 -15.84 -4.39 -29.66
CA ALA A 23 -15.90 -5.38 -30.72
C ALA A 23 -17.31 -5.49 -31.33
N ASP A 24 -17.39 -6.06 -32.53
CA ASP A 24 -18.64 -6.44 -33.17
C ASP A 24 -19.35 -7.51 -32.33
N GLY A 25 -20.34 -7.07 -31.54
CA GLY A 25 -21.00 -7.87 -30.51
C GLY A 25 -21.04 -7.22 -29.12
N GLY A 26 -20.45 -6.03 -28.95
CA GLY A 26 -20.58 -5.21 -27.73
C GLY A 26 -19.56 -5.52 -26.63
N GLY A 27 -18.64 -6.46 -26.85
CA GLY A 27 -17.55 -6.74 -25.91
C GLY A 27 -16.43 -5.71 -25.96
N THR A 28 -15.75 -5.47 -24.84
CA THR A 28 -14.54 -4.62 -24.83
C THR A 28 -13.36 -5.36 -25.46
N VAL A 29 -12.65 -4.69 -26.37
CA VAL A 29 -11.37 -5.13 -26.93
C VAL A 29 -10.25 -4.29 -26.34
N GLU A 30 -9.17 -4.96 -25.92
CA GLU A 30 -7.94 -4.33 -25.46
C GLU A 30 -6.75 -4.81 -26.28
N LEU A 31 -5.95 -3.88 -26.81
CA LEU A 31 -4.74 -4.18 -27.56
C LEU A 31 -3.54 -3.46 -26.92
N PRO A 32 -2.75 -4.15 -26.06
CA PRO A 32 -1.60 -3.55 -25.42
C PRO A 32 -0.44 -3.33 -26.39
N SER A 33 0.33 -2.26 -26.19
CA SER A 33 1.54 -1.95 -26.96
C SER A 33 2.60 -3.03 -26.82
N ASN A 34 3.46 -3.21 -27.81
CA ASN A 34 4.53 -4.22 -27.75
C ASN A 34 5.65 -3.84 -26.77
N SER A 35 5.96 -2.55 -26.65
CA SER A 35 6.99 -2.02 -25.75
C SER A 35 6.38 -1.36 -24.52
N SER A 36 7.19 -1.28 -23.46
CA SER A 36 6.98 -0.33 -22.36
C SER A 36 8.03 0.76 -22.44
N GLU A 37 7.67 1.97 -22.06
CA GLU A 37 8.52 3.15 -22.09
C GLU A 37 9.01 3.53 -20.70
N ALA A 38 10.10 4.30 -20.64
CA ALA A 38 10.67 4.76 -19.39
C ALA A 38 9.86 5.90 -18.76
N THR A 39 9.22 6.74 -19.58
CA THR A 39 8.49 7.93 -19.14
C THR A 39 7.05 7.92 -19.66
N CYS A 40 6.17 8.69 -18.98
CA CYS A 40 4.79 8.85 -19.41
C CYS A 40 4.73 9.54 -20.77
N GLU A 41 5.55 10.57 -20.98
CA GLU A 41 5.62 11.34 -22.21
C GLU A 41 5.99 10.45 -23.39
N ALA A 42 7.01 9.59 -23.24
CA ALA A 42 7.41 8.65 -24.28
C ALA A 42 6.28 7.65 -24.63
N ALA A 43 5.55 7.17 -23.62
CA ALA A 43 4.39 6.29 -23.85
C ALA A 43 3.24 7.01 -24.56
N VAL A 44 2.99 8.28 -24.22
CA VAL A 44 1.96 9.11 -24.89
C VAL A 44 2.36 9.41 -26.33
N ASP A 45 3.62 9.74 -26.60
CA ASP A 45 4.09 10.02 -27.96
C ASP A 45 4.06 8.76 -28.83
N ALA A 46 4.46 7.61 -28.28
CA ALA A 46 4.33 6.31 -28.95
C ALA A 46 2.86 5.99 -29.24
N ALA A 47 1.95 6.20 -28.28
CA ALA A 47 0.51 6.00 -28.45
C ALA A 47 -0.06 6.88 -29.57
N ARG A 48 0.29 8.17 -29.60
CA ARG A 48 -0.16 9.13 -30.63
C ARG A 48 0.38 8.80 -32.02
N THR A 49 1.59 8.24 -32.08
CA THR A 49 2.19 7.78 -33.33
C THR A 49 1.46 6.56 -33.88
N ALA A 50 1.11 5.61 -33.00
CA ALA A 50 0.42 4.38 -33.39
C ALA A 50 -1.08 4.60 -33.70
N TYR A 51 -1.75 5.46 -32.95
CA TYR A 51 -3.18 5.74 -33.05
C TYR A 51 -3.45 7.24 -33.19
N PRO A 52 -3.13 7.84 -34.35
CA PRO A 52 -3.37 9.25 -34.59
C PRO A 52 -4.87 9.56 -34.56
N GLY A 53 -5.25 10.63 -33.86
CA GLY A 53 -6.64 11.10 -33.77
C GLY A 53 -7.48 10.43 -32.67
N PHE A 54 -6.98 9.41 -31.99
CA PHE A 54 -7.65 8.81 -30.84
C PHE A 54 -7.38 9.61 -29.56
N ALA A 55 -8.37 9.64 -28.66
CA ALA A 55 -8.22 10.26 -27.35
C ALA A 55 -7.23 9.45 -26.51
N VAL A 56 -6.22 10.11 -25.94
CA VAL A 56 -5.24 9.48 -25.04
C VAL A 56 -5.59 9.83 -23.60
N VAL A 57 -5.91 8.81 -22.81
CA VAL A 57 -6.27 8.92 -21.38
C VAL A 57 -5.08 8.42 -20.56
N VAL A 58 -4.58 9.25 -19.64
CA VAL A 58 -3.47 8.87 -18.76
C VAL A 58 -4.03 8.53 -17.38
N ASP A 59 -3.85 7.28 -16.94
CA ASP A 59 -4.16 6.89 -15.57
C ASP A 59 -3.05 7.37 -14.63
N ARG A 60 -3.28 8.55 -14.04
CA ARG A 60 -2.37 9.16 -13.04
C ARG A 60 -2.50 8.52 -11.65
N SER A 61 -3.57 7.78 -11.36
CA SER A 61 -3.77 7.15 -10.04
C SER A 61 -2.67 6.13 -9.75
N SER A 62 -2.23 5.40 -10.77
CA SER A 62 -1.09 4.47 -10.71
C SER A 62 0.29 5.15 -10.69
N ALA A 63 0.37 6.42 -11.11
CA ALA A 63 1.63 7.18 -11.16
C ALA A 63 2.03 7.70 -9.77
N ASP A 64 1.06 8.14 -8.98
CA ASP A 64 1.25 8.68 -7.63
C ASP A 64 1.40 7.59 -6.57
N ALA A 65 0.75 6.44 -6.75
CA ALA A 65 0.84 5.31 -5.81
C ALA A 65 2.26 4.72 -5.70
N ALA A 66 3.08 4.79 -6.75
CA ALA A 66 4.42 4.19 -6.78
C ALA A 66 5.56 5.15 -6.41
N THR A 67 5.25 6.40 -6.02
CA THR A 67 6.27 7.43 -5.70
C THR A 67 6.30 7.80 -4.20
N GLY A 68 5.56 7.09 -3.34
CA GLY A 68 5.59 7.29 -1.90
C GLY A 68 6.36 6.17 -1.21
N GLY A 69 7.42 6.49 -0.44
CA GLY A 69 8.25 5.57 0.35
C GLY A 69 7.54 4.81 1.48
N ALA A 70 6.28 4.45 1.30
CA ALA A 70 5.45 3.67 2.22
C ALA A 70 5.70 2.15 2.13
N ASP A 71 6.15 1.64 0.97
CA ASP A 71 6.33 0.19 0.77
C ASP A 71 7.44 -0.44 1.63
N ARG A 72 8.50 0.31 1.96
CA ARG A 72 9.49 -0.19 2.92
C ARG A 72 8.89 -0.31 4.31
N ARG A 73 8.20 0.73 4.81
CA ARG A 73 7.61 0.73 6.16
C ARG A 73 6.48 -0.29 6.29
N ALA A 74 5.64 -0.46 5.28
CA ALA A 74 4.56 -1.44 5.26
C ALA A 74 5.10 -2.89 5.27
N ARG A 75 6.19 -3.17 4.55
CA ARG A 75 6.87 -4.48 4.63
C ARG A 75 7.45 -4.76 6.00
N TRP A 76 8.04 -3.77 6.67
CA TRP A 76 8.53 -3.93 8.04
C TRP A 76 7.41 -4.22 9.05
N LEU A 77 6.26 -3.53 8.91
CA LEU A 77 5.10 -3.77 9.77
C LEU A 77 4.50 -5.17 9.54
N GLY A 78 4.39 -5.60 8.28
CA GLY A 78 3.93 -6.95 7.94
C GLY A 78 4.87 -8.03 8.49
N ALA A 79 6.18 -7.85 8.34
CA ALA A 79 7.17 -8.77 8.88
C ALA A 79 7.13 -8.83 10.42
N ALA A 80 7.01 -7.68 11.09
CA ALA A 80 6.88 -7.61 12.55
C ALA A 80 5.62 -8.31 13.06
N LEU A 81 4.48 -8.15 12.36
CA LEU A 81 3.22 -8.82 12.72
C LEU A 81 3.34 -10.34 12.56
N VAL A 82 3.95 -10.82 11.47
CA VAL A 82 4.17 -12.25 11.25
C VAL A 82 5.11 -12.83 12.31
N VAL A 83 6.21 -12.14 12.64
CA VAL A 83 7.12 -12.56 13.72
C VAL A 83 6.40 -12.59 15.06
N PHE A 84 5.59 -11.58 15.38
CA PHE A 84 4.79 -11.53 16.61
C PHE A 84 3.79 -12.69 16.68
N LEU A 85 3.05 -12.97 15.61
CA LEU A 85 2.10 -14.08 15.55
C LEU A 85 2.78 -15.44 15.66
N VAL A 86 3.94 -15.62 15.02
CA VAL A 86 4.75 -16.85 15.12
C VAL A 86 5.29 -17.02 16.55
N ALA A 87 5.79 -15.95 17.17
CA ALA A 87 6.26 -15.97 18.55
C ALA A 87 5.12 -16.29 19.53
N ALA A 88 3.94 -15.69 19.34
CA ALA A 88 2.73 -15.95 20.13
C ALA A 88 2.22 -17.39 19.94
N ARG A 89 2.34 -17.97 18.74
CA ARG A 89 2.01 -19.38 18.49
C ARG A 89 3.00 -20.36 19.10
N ARG A 90 4.30 -20.00 19.12
CA ARG A 90 5.38 -20.86 19.61
C ARG A 90 5.49 -20.85 21.14
N HIS A 91 5.13 -19.75 21.78
CA HIS A 91 5.02 -19.65 23.24
C HIS A 91 3.57 -19.85 23.68
N GLY A 92 3.13 -21.11 23.70
CA GLY A 92 1.83 -21.48 24.24
C GLY A 92 1.60 -20.90 25.65
N VAL A 93 0.65 -19.98 25.74
CA VAL A 93 -0.21 -19.60 26.89
C VAL A 93 0.46 -19.19 28.24
N TRP A 94 1.75 -19.42 28.46
CA TRP A 94 2.39 -19.17 29.77
C TRP A 94 2.97 -17.76 29.97
N THR A 95 3.15 -16.96 28.92
CA THR A 95 3.69 -15.58 29.07
C THR A 95 2.62 -14.52 29.27
N ALA A 96 1.36 -14.79 28.91
CA ALA A 96 0.26 -13.85 29.10
C ALA A 96 -0.06 -13.59 30.59
N ALA A 97 0.19 -14.57 31.46
CA ALA A 97 -0.06 -14.42 32.90
C ALA A 97 0.97 -13.52 33.61
N VAL A 98 2.23 -13.50 33.18
CA VAL A 98 3.30 -12.78 33.90
C VAL A 98 3.23 -11.27 33.67
N VAL A 99 2.86 -10.82 32.46
CA VAL A 99 2.80 -9.37 32.15
C VAL A 99 1.61 -8.69 32.84
N VAL A 100 0.47 -9.38 32.98
CA VAL A 100 -0.72 -8.83 33.66
C VAL A 100 -0.48 -8.75 35.18
N VAL A 101 0.20 -9.72 35.80
CA VAL A 101 0.49 -9.68 37.24
C VAL A 101 1.51 -8.58 37.61
N ALA A 102 2.51 -8.32 36.76
CA ALA A 102 3.48 -7.25 37.00
C ALA A 102 2.86 -5.84 36.95
N ALA A 103 1.88 -5.60 36.06
CA ALA A 103 1.20 -4.32 35.94
C ALA A 103 0.26 -4.00 37.14
N VAL A 104 -0.32 -5.04 37.75
CA VAL A 104 -1.21 -4.88 38.92
C VAL A 104 -0.40 -4.68 40.21
N ALA A 105 0.78 -5.28 40.35
CA ALA A 105 1.63 -5.10 41.53
C ALA A 105 2.23 -3.68 41.63
N VAL A 106 2.55 -3.05 40.49
CA VAL A 106 3.15 -1.70 40.44
C VAL A 106 2.12 -0.61 40.73
N THR A 107 0.86 -0.80 40.35
CA THR A 107 -0.21 0.18 40.62
C THR A 107 -0.69 0.14 42.08
N ALA A 108 -0.66 -1.01 42.75
CA ALA A 108 -1.06 -1.12 44.16
C ALA A 108 -0.06 -0.48 45.15
N ARG A 109 1.23 -0.39 44.81
CA ARG A 109 2.26 0.14 45.71
C ARG A 109 2.33 1.67 45.72
N GLY A 110 1.84 2.35 44.67
CA GLY A 110 1.82 3.81 44.57
C GLY A 110 0.79 4.51 45.48
N LEU A 111 -0.29 3.82 45.87
CA LEU A 111 -1.41 4.44 46.58
C LEU A 111 -1.31 4.39 48.12
N ARG A 112 -0.36 3.64 48.70
CA ARG A 112 -0.13 3.63 50.16
C ARG A 112 0.91 4.64 50.66
N GLY A 113 1.70 5.24 49.76
CA GLY A 113 2.74 6.20 50.14
C GLY A 113 2.27 7.64 50.35
N ALA A 114 1.04 7.98 49.95
CA ALA A 114 0.60 9.38 49.85
C ALA A 114 -0.28 9.89 51.01
N ARG A 115 -0.44 9.15 52.12
CA ARG A 115 -1.38 9.54 53.19
C ARG A 115 -0.79 9.71 54.60
N THR A 116 0.53 9.76 54.74
CA THR A 116 1.20 9.91 56.06
C THR A 116 2.19 11.07 56.14
N GLY A 117 2.20 12.02 55.20
CA GLY A 117 3.02 13.23 55.27
C GLY A 117 2.18 14.49 55.17
N GLY A 118 1.80 15.08 56.31
CA GLY A 118 1.07 16.34 56.32
C GLY A 118 0.42 16.71 57.66
N SER A 119 1.13 16.46 58.76
CA SER A 119 0.90 17.15 60.04
C SER A 119 1.99 18.21 60.17
N ALA A 120 1.61 19.49 60.13
CA ALA A 120 2.27 20.64 60.78
C ALA A 120 1.83 21.96 60.13
N ALA A 121 0.93 22.67 60.81
CA ALA A 121 0.96 24.10 61.16
C ALA A 121 -0.46 24.60 61.41
#